data_AF-A0A962VUE2-F1
#
_entry.id   AF-A0A962VUE2-F1
#
_cell.length_a   1.000
_cell.length_b   1.000
_cell.length_c   1.000
_cell.angle_alpha   90.00
_cell.angle_beta   90.00
_cell.angle_gamma   90.00
#
_symmetry.space_group_name_H-M   'P 1'
#
loop_
_entity.id
_entity.type
_entity.pdbx_description
1 polymer ?
#
loop_
_entity_poly.entity_id
_entity_poly.type
_entity_poly.pdbx_seq_one_letter_code
_entity_poly.pdbx_strand_id
1 'polypeptide(L)' 'MKQLGLDDSSFVKQPKKTRKAQFLSEMDRVVPWSRLIALIEPHYPKPGKGRRPIALDTMLRIHFMQQWFAYSDPAMEEAL' A
#
# COMPACT_ATOMS: atom_id res chain seq x y z
N MET A 1 45.34 10.19 -28.33
CA MET A 1 44.48 10.46 -27.15
C MET A 1 43.30 9.50 -27.22
N LYS A 2 43.17 8.60 -26.24
CA LYS A 2 42.05 7.65 -26.15
C LYS A 2 40.91 8.35 -25.41
N GLN A 3 39.80 8.62 -26.11
CA GLN A 3 38.58 9.12 -25.47
C GLN A 3 38.09 8.05 -24.49
N LEU A 4 38.03 8.38 -23.20
CA LEU A 4 37.29 7.59 -22.23
C LEU A 4 35.81 7.70 -22.60
N GLY A 5 35.20 6.56 -22.95
CA GLY A 5 33.76 6.45 -23.01
C GLY A 5 33.19 6.74 -21.63
N LEU A 6 32.18 7.63 -21.59
CA LEU A 6 31.31 7.78 -20.43
C LEU A 6 30.84 6.38 -20.04
N ASP A 7 31.11 6.01 -18.80
CA ASP A 7 30.76 4.69 -18.33
C ASP A 7 29.22 4.55 -18.37
N ASP A 8 28.77 3.45 -18.97
CA ASP A 8 27.37 3.00 -18.92
C ASP A 8 27.08 2.45 -17.50
N SER A 9 27.52 3.15 -16.44
CA SER A 9 27.05 2.89 -15.09
C SER A 9 25.64 3.43 -14.97
N SER A 10 24.72 2.62 -15.50
CA SER A 10 23.28 2.63 -15.28
C SER A 10 22.84 3.66 -14.22
N PHE A 11 22.60 4.90 -14.66
CA PHE A 11 21.84 5.88 -13.89
C PHE A 11 20.40 5.38 -13.87
N VAL A 12 20.14 4.30 -13.13
CA VAL A 12 18.80 3.90 -12.74
C VAL A 12 18.32 5.02 -11.84
N LYS A 13 17.67 6.02 -12.45
CA LYS A 13 16.97 7.07 -11.72
C LYS A 13 15.99 6.37 -10.80
N GLN A 14 16.37 6.19 -9.53
CA GLN A 14 15.45 5.69 -8.54
C GLN A 14 14.31 6.73 -8.47
N PRO A 15 13.06 6.33 -8.76
CA PRO A 15 11.96 7.27 -8.74
C PRO A 15 11.89 7.87 -7.32
N LYS A 16 11.86 9.20 -7.23
CA LYS A 16 11.70 9.89 -5.95
C LYS A 16 10.46 9.34 -5.28
N LYS A 17 10.60 8.77 -4.07
CA LYS A 17 9.46 8.29 -3.29
C LYS A 17 8.47 9.46 -3.15
N THR A 18 7.23 9.22 -3.56
CA THR A 18 6.17 10.22 -3.42
C THR A 18 5.89 10.43 -1.93
N ARG A 19 5.39 11.62 -1.55
CA ARG A 19 4.98 11.89 -0.16
C ARG A 19 3.97 10.86 0.34
N LYS A 20 3.08 10.36 -0.52
CA LYS A 20 2.13 9.28 -0.23
C LYS A 20 2.84 7.97 0.13
N ALA A 21 3.83 7.55 -0.66
CA ALA A 21 4.58 6.33 -0.39
C ALA A 21 5.39 6.41 0.92
N GLN A 22 5.92 7.59 1.26
CA GLN A 22 6.58 7.82 2.55
C GLN A 22 5.59 7.72 3.71
N PHE A 23 4.44 8.39 3.60
CA PHE A 23 3.38 8.34 4.60
C PHE A 23 2.90 6.90 4.87
N LEU A 24 2.68 6.12 3.81
CA LEU A 24 2.28 4.71 3.96
C LEU A 24 3.34 3.88 4.70
N SER A 25 4.61 4.08 4.36
CA SER A 25 5.71 3.41 5.05
C SER A 25 5.82 3.81 6.52
N GLU A 26 5.42 5.02 6.89
CA GLU A 26 5.38 5.46 8.29
C GLU A 26 4.18 4.85 9.02
N MET A 27 3.02 4.83 8.37
CA MET A 27 1.81 4.22 8.92
C MET A 27 1.98 2.71 9.15
N ASP A 28 2.70 2.01 8.28
CA ASP A 28 3.04 0.61 8.49
C ASP A 28 3.87 0.34 9.75
N ARG A 29 4.58 1.35 10.25
CA ARG A 29 5.36 1.26 11.49
C ARG A 29 4.56 1.66 12.73
N VAL A 30 3.66 2.62 12.57
CA VAL A 30 2.92 3.24 13.68
C VAL A 30 1.63 2.47 14.00
N VAL A 31 0.97 1.92 12.99
CA VAL A 31 -0.32 1.24 13.17
C VAL A 31 -0.07 -0.22 13.59
N PRO A 32 -0.69 -0.67 14.71
CA PRO A 32 -0.55 -2.06 15.17
C PRO A 32 -1.45 -3.00 14.35
N TRP A 33 -1.14 -3.20 13.07
CA TRP A 33 -1.97 -3.94 12.11
C TRP A 33 -2.39 -5.32 12.60
N SER A 34 -1.46 -6.13 13.10
CA SER A 34 -1.75 -7.49 13.58
C SER A 34 -2.79 -7.50 14.71
N ARG A 35 -2.73 -6.50 15.62
CA ARG A 35 -3.70 -6.38 16.72
C ARG A 35 -5.08 -6.00 16.20
N LEU A 36 -5.14 -5.06 15.25
CA LEU A 36 -6.40 -4.65 14.64
C LEU A 36 -7.04 -5.79 13.84
N ILE A 37 -6.24 -6.51 13.06
CA ILE A 37 -6.70 -7.68 12.30
C ILE A 37 -7.29 -8.72 13.25
N ALA A 38 -6.59 -9.08 14.32
CA ALA A 38 -7.07 -10.07 15.28
C ALA A 38 -8.40 -9.66 15.96
N LEU A 39 -8.63 -8.36 16.17
CA LEU A 39 -9.89 -7.86 16.71
C LEU A 39 -11.04 -7.93 15.71
N ILE A 40 -10.75 -7.74 14.41
CA ILE A 40 -11.77 -7.67 13.36
C ILE A 40 -12.06 -9.05 12.76
N GLU A 41 -11.09 -9.96 12.74
CA GLU A 41 -11.17 -11.30 12.15
C GLU A 41 -12.44 -12.09 12.55
N PRO A 42 -12.90 -12.10 13.82
CA PRO A 42 -14.13 -12.81 14.19
C PRO A 42 -15.40 -12.28 13.51
N HIS A 43 -15.39 -11.01 13.10
CA HIS A 43 -16.51 -10.30 12.49
C HIS A 43 -16.41 -10.21 10.97
N TYR A 44 -15.25 -10.55 10.39
CA TYR A 44 -15.04 -10.42 8.96
C TYR A 44 -15.81 -11.50 8.17
N PRO A 45 -16.43 -11.13 7.03
CA PRO A 45 -17.20 -12.09 6.25
C PRO A 45 -16.36 -13.29 5.84
N LYS A 46 -16.86 -14.49 6.16
CA LYS A 46 -16.24 -15.74 5.71
C LYS A 46 -16.63 -16.01 4.25
N PRO A 47 -15.73 -16.58 3.44
CA PRO A 47 -16.05 -16.92 2.06
C PRO A 47 -17.26 -17.86 2.01
N GLY A 48 -18.30 -17.43 1.29
CA GLY A 48 -19.55 -18.16 1.07
C GLY A 48 -19.82 -18.39 -0.42
N LYS A 49 -21.09 -18.57 -0.80
CA LYS A 49 -21.52 -18.82 -2.20
C LYS A 49 -21.56 -17.56 -3.09
N GLY A 50 -21.16 -16.39 -2.58
CA GLY A 50 -21.20 -15.10 -3.29
C GLY A 50 -19.82 -14.60 -3.73
N ARG A 51 -19.72 -13.29 -4.01
CA ARG A 51 -18.42 -12.63 -4.28
C ARG A 51 -17.50 -12.87 -3.09
N ARG A 52 -16.29 -13.38 -3.36
CA ARG A 52 -15.30 -13.62 -2.32
C ARG A 52 -14.94 -12.28 -1.66
N PRO A 53 -14.98 -12.20 -0.33
CA PRO A 53 -14.44 -11.05 0.38
C PRO A 53 -12.96 -10.86 0.00
N ILE A 54 -12.54 -9.60 -0.12
CA ILE A 54 -11.11 -9.27 -0.24
C ILE A 54 -10.41 -9.74 1.05
N ALA A 55 -9.10 -9.96 1.00
CA ALA A 55 -8.35 -10.29 2.21
C ALA A 55 -8.52 -9.19 3.28
N LEU A 56 -8.73 -9.59 4.54
CA LEU A 56 -9.02 -8.66 5.65
C LEU A 56 -7.91 -7.62 5.80
N ASP A 57 -6.65 -8.02 5.66
CA ASP A 57 -5.50 -7.12 5.78
C ASP A 57 -5.50 -6.05 4.68
N THR A 58 -5.85 -6.43 3.44
CA THR A 58 -5.98 -5.49 2.31
C THR A 58 -7.16 -4.55 2.53
N MET A 59 -8.33 -5.08 2.90
CA MET A 59 -9.53 -4.27 3.12
C MET A 59 -9.35 -3.27 4.27
N LEU A 60 -8.66 -3.68 5.34
CA LEU A 60 -8.34 -2.81 6.46
C LEU A 60 -7.42 -1.64 6.03
N ARG A 61 -6.39 -1.93 5.24
CA ARG A 61 -5.50 -0.88 4.70
C ARG A 61 -6.26 0.09 3.79
N ILE A 62 -7.15 -0.43 2.95
CA ILE A 62 -8.01 0.39 2.09
C ILE A 62 -8.82 1.38 2.93
N HIS A 63 -9.56 0.89 3.93
CA HIS A 63 -10.38 1.75 4.79
C HIS A 63 -9.58 2.85 5.50
N PHE A 64 -8.41 2.50 6.03
CA PHE A 64 -7.54 3.47 6.71
C PHE A 64 -7.03 4.54 5.74
N MET A 65 -6.62 4.14 4.53
CA MET A 65 -6.16 5.08 3.51
C MET A 65 -7.29 5.99 2.99
N GLN A 66 -8.50 5.46 2.80
CA GLN A 66 -9.68 6.26 2.48
C GLN A 66 -9.93 7.33 3.55
N GLN A 67 -9.86 6.95 4.83
CA GLN A 67 -10.07 7.86 5.95
C GLN A 67 -8.97 8.92 6.06
N TRP A 68 -7.70 8.56 5.85
CA TRP A 68 -6.58 9.50 5.96
C TRP A 68 -6.48 10.49 4.80
N PHE A 69 -6.80 10.04 3.58
CA PHE A 69 -6.70 10.88 2.39
C PHE A 69 -8.05 11.46 1.92
N ALA A 70 -9.14 11.18 2.65
CA ALA A 70 -10.50 11.52 2.26
C ALA A 70 -10.85 11.04 0.83
N TYR A 71 -10.36 9.86 0.46
CA TYR A 71 -10.62 9.24 -0.85
C TYR A 71 -11.88 8.39 -0.84
N SER A 72 -12.58 8.35 -1.99
CA SER A 72 -13.65 7.40 -2.26
C SER A 72 -13.10 6.02 -2.62
N ASP A 73 -13.91 4.98 -2.47
CA ASP A 73 -13.54 3.59 -2.76
C ASP A 73 -12.86 3.38 -4.12
N PRO A 74 -13.34 3.95 -5.24
CA PRO A 74 -12.71 3.76 -6.55
C PRO A 74 -11.29 4.34 -6.63
N ALA A 75 -11.05 5.49 -6.00
CA ALA A 75 -9.75 6.15 -6.03
C ALA A 75 -8.68 5.39 -5.23
N MET A 76 -9.12 4.48 -4.35
CA MET A 76 -8.24 3.67 -3.52
C MET A 76 -7.93 2.30 -4.13
N GLU A 77 -8.88 1.70 -4.86
CA GLU A 77 -8.59 0.52 -5.69
C GLU A 77 -7.56 0.83 -6.80
N GLU A 78 -7.55 2.06 -7.34
CA GLU A 78 -6.55 2.50 -8.34
C GLU A 78 -5.18 2.85 -7.75
N ALA A 79 -5.11 3.17 -6.45
CA ALA A 79 -3.89 3.64 -5.79
C ALA A 79 -3.06 2.53 -5.12
N LEU A 80 -3.64 1.34 -4.96
CA LEU A 80 -3.01 0.12 -4.47
C LEU A 80 -2.47 -0.74 -5.62
#